data_AF-A0A1J4Y4Y4-F1
#
_entry.id   AF-A0A1J4Y4Y4-F1
#
_cell.length_a   1.000
_cell.length_b   1.000
_cell.length_c   1.000
_cell.angle_alpha   90.00
_cell.angle_beta   90.00
_cell.angle_gamma   90.00
#
_symmetry.space_group_name_H-M   'P 1'
#
loop_
_entity.id
_entity.type
_entity.pdbx_description
1 polymer ?
#
loop_
_entity_poly.entity_id
_entity_poly.type
_entity_poly.pdbx_seq_one_letter_code
_entity_poly.pdbx_strand_id
1 'polypeptide(L)'
;MNSLVYLRRMIINQKPARVDYTVGSETNSIYYERAGFEGSYDEVTTQLRDIFESDNVNVITTSDFNPLSSKRIFAPQAISAALAGYTFNAETRASLLSFVMRLPPLVVRLYPMQRYAFQDNSAYMKMHMMYQQNGVLRMQNYISQSENSRDEMIRLRVMMATYILGLIAPLNSSAQQKSIRTQQINTQRDEKKKSGKVSILTRLINRIRGL
;
A
#
# COMPACT_ATOMS: atom_id res chain seq x y z
N MET A 1 -12.27 -6.84 -7.17
CA MET A 1 -10.93 -6.26 -7.31
C MET A 1 -9.83 -7.33 -7.20
N ASN A 2 -9.88 -8.33 -8.06
CA ASN A 2 -8.90 -9.43 -8.08
C ASN A 2 -7.59 -8.98 -8.74
N SER A 3 -7.63 -7.97 -9.60
CA SER A 3 -6.48 -7.34 -10.27
C SER A 3 -5.36 -6.98 -9.30
N LEU A 4 -5.65 -6.29 -8.20
CA LEU A 4 -4.64 -5.94 -7.18
C LEU A 4 -4.00 -7.16 -6.52
N VAL A 5 -4.79 -8.20 -6.23
CA VAL A 5 -4.31 -9.43 -5.60
C VAL A 5 -3.37 -10.17 -6.56
N TYR A 6 -3.74 -10.24 -7.83
CA TYR A 6 -2.93 -10.87 -8.86
C TYR A 6 -1.62 -10.11 -9.12
N LEU A 7 -1.67 -8.79 -9.32
CA LEU A 7 -0.48 -7.96 -9.48
C LEU A 7 0.46 -8.08 -8.28
N ARG A 8 -0.08 -8.04 -7.06
CA ARG A 8 0.70 -8.22 -5.84
C ARG A 8 1.44 -9.55 -5.82
N ARG A 9 0.72 -10.66 -6.07
CA ARG A 9 1.32 -12.01 -6.06
C ARG A 9 2.41 -12.13 -7.11
N MET A 10 2.16 -11.63 -8.31
CA MET A 10 3.12 -11.62 -9.40
C MET A 10 4.40 -10.85 -9.03
N ILE A 11 4.26 -9.61 -8.55
CA ILE A 11 5.41 -8.75 -8.20
C ILE A 11 6.21 -9.33 -7.05
N ILE A 12 5.56 -9.88 -6.02
CA ILE A 12 6.25 -10.50 -4.88
C ILE A 12 6.99 -11.77 -5.30
N ASN A 13 6.38 -12.60 -6.16
CA ASN A 13 6.98 -13.84 -6.61
C ASN A 13 8.16 -13.63 -7.56
N GLN A 14 8.24 -12.47 -8.23
CA GLN A 14 9.30 -12.11 -9.18
C GLN A 14 9.50 -13.15 -10.31
N LYS A 15 8.45 -13.92 -10.62
CA LYS A 15 8.47 -14.92 -11.68
C LYS A 15 7.94 -14.32 -12.99
N PRO A 16 8.43 -14.80 -14.15
CA PRO A 16 7.86 -14.45 -15.44
C PRO A 16 6.35 -14.71 -15.47
N ALA A 17 5.60 -13.72 -15.94
CA ALA A 17 4.15 -13.80 -16.01
C ALA A 17 3.60 -12.92 -17.14
N ARG A 18 2.48 -13.34 -17.73
CA ARG A 18 1.64 -12.52 -18.59
C ARG A 18 0.36 -12.18 -17.85
N VAL A 19 -0.02 -10.91 -17.86
CA VAL A 19 -1.28 -10.42 -17.31
C VAL A 19 -2.19 -10.09 -18.49
N ASP A 20 -3.25 -10.87 -18.64
CA ASP A 20 -4.31 -10.63 -19.63
C ASP A 20 -5.43 -9.84 -18.94
N TYR A 21 -5.90 -8.78 -19.59
CA TYR A 21 -6.95 -7.93 -19.08
C TYR A 21 -7.89 -7.48 -20.21
N THR A 22 -9.16 -7.27 -19.86
CA THR A 22 -10.20 -6.88 -20.83
C THR A 22 -10.64 -5.44 -20.60
N VAL A 23 -10.63 -4.63 -21.65
CA VAL A 23 -11.17 -3.26 -21.66
C VAL A 23 -12.24 -3.19 -22.74
N GLY A 24 -13.51 -3.02 -22.33
CA GLY A 24 -14.64 -3.12 -23.26
C GLY A 24 -14.71 -4.52 -23.90
N SER A 25 -14.52 -4.58 -25.23
CA SER A 25 -14.51 -5.82 -26.01
C SER A 25 -13.11 -6.36 -26.31
N GLU A 26 -12.05 -5.62 -25.99
CA GLU A 26 -10.69 -5.97 -26.37
C GLU A 26 -9.94 -6.62 -25.19
N THR A 27 -9.22 -7.70 -25.50
CA THR A 27 -8.32 -8.35 -24.53
C THR A 27 -6.88 -8.00 -24.87
N ASN A 28 -6.22 -7.36 -23.92
CA ASN A 28 -4.84 -6.92 -24.01
C ASN A 28 -3.98 -7.70 -23.02
N SER A 29 -2.66 -7.69 -23.26
CA SER A 29 -1.69 -8.37 -22.41
C SER A 29 -0.52 -7.47 -22.06
N ILE A 30 -0.03 -7.58 -20.83
CA ILE A 30 1.25 -7.02 -20.41
C ILE A 30 2.14 -8.13 -19.83
N TYR A 31 3.44 -8.07 -20.13
CA TYR A 31 4.42 -9.05 -19.68
C TYR A 31 5.22 -8.52 -18.51
N TYR A 32 5.50 -9.40 -17.56
CA TYR A 32 6.30 -9.12 -16.37
C TYR A 32 7.45 -10.12 -16.28
N GLU A 33 8.69 -9.62 -16.23
CA GLU A 33 9.89 -10.44 -16.10
C GLU A 33 10.99 -9.65 -15.37
N ARG A 34 11.87 -10.33 -14.62
CA ARG A 34 13.04 -9.71 -13.95
C ARG A 34 12.70 -8.45 -13.15
N ALA A 35 11.62 -8.52 -12.37
CA ALA A 35 11.12 -7.43 -11.54
C ALA A 35 10.62 -6.18 -12.29
N GLY A 36 10.35 -6.26 -13.59
CA GLY A 36 9.84 -5.16 -14.40
C GLY A 36 8.74 -5.57 -15.37
N PHE A 37 8.01 -4.58 -15.85
CA PHE A 37 7.04 -4.70 -16.92
C PHE A 37 7.71 -4.40 -18.26
N GLU A 38 7.31 -5.13 -19.28
CA GLU A 38 7.81 -4.96 -20.64
C GLU A 38 7.04 -3.85 -21.38
N GLY A 39 7.76 -3.00 -22.12
CA GLY A 39 7.18 -1.90 -22.90
C GLY A 39 7.85 -0.54 -22.65
N SER A 40 7.33 0.50 -23.30
CA SER A 40 7.72 1.89 -23.02
C SER A 40 7.03 2.45 -21.76
N TYR A 41 7.47 3.63 -21.29
CA TYR A 41 6.94 4.23 -20.06
C TYR A 41 5.47 4.57 -20.16
N ASP A 42 5.05 5.15 -21.27
CA ASP A 42 3.66 5.55 -21.48
C ASP A 42 2.77 4.33 -21.75
N GLU A 43 3.27 3.33 -22.48
CA GLU A 43 2.58 2.06 -22.71
C GLU A 43 2.29 1.35 -21.39
N VAL A 44 3.33 1.03 -20.61
CA VAL A 44 3.18 0.31 -19.33
C VAL A 44 2.27 1.06 -18.36
N THR A 45 2.41 2.40 -18.30
CA THR A 45 1.58 3.25 -17.44
C THR A 45 0.10 3.15 -17.83
N THR A 46 -0.20 3.21 -19.13
CA THR A 46 -1.59 3.12 -19.65
C THR A 46 -2.17 1.74 -19.40
N GLN A 47 -1.44 0.68 -19.76
CA GLN A 47 -1.85 -0.71 -19.56
C GLN A 47 -2.10 -1.03 -18.08
N LEU A 48 -1.28 -0.50 -17.16
CA LEU A 48 -1.51 -0.67 -15.73
C LEU A 48 -2.76 0.03 -15.22
N ARG A 49 -3.09 1.21 -15.76
CA ARG A 49 -4.35 1.90 -15.44
C ARG A 49 -5.55 1.10 -15.94
N ASP A 50 -5.48 0.59 -17.16
CA ASP A 50 -6.51 -0.28 -17.72
C ASP A 50 -6.72 -1.53 -16.86
N ILE A 51 -5.65 -2.14 -16.35
CA ILE A 51 -5.73 -3.27 -15.40
C ILE A 51 -6.40 -2.88 -14.08
N PHE A 52 -6.24 -1.64 -13.61
CA PHE A 52 -6.89 -1.18 -12.38
C PHE A 52 -8.40 -1.04 -12.56
N GLU A 53 -8.86 -0.74 -13.77
CA GLU A 53 -10.29 -0.60 -14.11
C GLU A 53 -10.92 -1.89 -14.66
N SER A 54 -10.11 -2.84 -15.12
CA SER A 54 -10.62 -4.07 -15.74
C SER A 54 -11.34 -4.99 -14.74
N ASP A 55 -12.51 -5.47 -15.16
CA ASP A 55 -13.29 -6.47 -14.43
C ASP A 55 -12.69 -7.87 -14.49
N ASN A 56 -12.00 -8.18 -15.59
CA ASN A 56 -11.43 -9.48 -15.86
C ASN A 56 -9.92 -9.38 -16.06
N VAL A 57 -9.17 -9.85 -15.06
CA VAL A 57 -7.72 -9.92 -15.09
C VAL A 57 -7.29 -11.34 -14.78
N ASN A 58 -6.53 -11.94 -15.68
CA ASN A 58 -5.96 -13.27 -15.52
C ASN A 58 -4.43 -13.20 -15.57
N VAL A 59 -3.78 -13.98 -14.72
CA VAL A 59 -2.31 -14.04 -14.67
C VAL A 59 -1.84 -15.44 -15.00
N ILE A 60 -1.08 -15.53 -16.08
CA ILE A 60 -0.53 -16.77 -16.59
C ILE A 60 0.96 -16.78 -16.27
N THR A 61 1.37 -17.74 -15.43
CA THR A 61 2.78 -17.99 -15.12
C THR A 61 3.28 -19.16 -15.94
N THR A 62 4.10 -18.90 -16.95
CA THR A 62 4.86 -19.93 -17.68
C THR A 62 6.30 -19.48 -17.86
N SER A 63 7.22 -20.43 -18.03
CA SER A 63 8.63 -20.18 -18.33
C SER A 63 8.85 -19.72 -19.77
N ASP A 64 7.88 -19.99 -20.65
CA ASP A 64 8.08 -19.93 -22.10
C ASP A 64 7.42 -18.67 -22.69
N PHE A 65 7.79 -17.51 -22.17
CA PHE A 65 7.40 -16.23 -22.75
C PHE A 65 8.54 -15.68 -23.61
N ASN A 66 8.28 -15.52 -24.90
CA ASN A 66 9.15 -14.75 -25.77
C ASN A 66 8.86 -13.26 -25.56
N PRO A 67 9.83 -12.47 -25.05
CA PRO A 67 9.63 -11.04 -24.88
C PRO A 67 9.40 -10.40 -26.26
N LEU A 68 8.37 -9.55 -26.37
CA LEU A 68 8.07 -8.76 -27.56
C LEU A 68 9.04 -7.57 -27.70
N SER A 69 9.66 -7.14 -26.60
CA SER A 69 10.54 -5.98 -26.49
C SER A 69 11.66 -6.18 -25.46
N SER A 70 12.79 -5.52 -25.72
CA SER A 70 13.91 -5.43 -24.77
C SER A 70 13.72 -4.32 -23.72
N LYS A 71 12.78 -3.39 -23.94
CA LYS A 71 12.52 -2.27 -23.02
C LYS A 71 11.71 -2.75 -21.82
N ARG A 72 12.16 -2.35 -20.63
CA ARG A 72 11.55 -2.77 -19.35
C ARG A 72 11.54 -1.64 -18.35
N ILE A 73 10.52 -1.64 -17.52
CA ILE A 73 10.32 -0.64 -16.48
C ILE A 73 10.15 -1.33 -15.14
N PHE A 74 10.98 -0.95 -14.19
CA PHE A 74 10.99 -1.54 -12.87
C PHE A 74 9.64 -1.37 -12.17
N ALA A 75 9.14 -2.43 -11.49
CA ALA A 75 7.75 -2.45 -11.02
C ALA A 75 7.38 -1.28 -10.08
N PRO A 76 8.19 -0.90 -9.07
CA PRO A 76 7.94 0.31 -8.28
C PRO A 76 7.81 1.59 -9.10
N GLN A 77 8.62 1.75 -10.15
CA GLN A 77 8.55 2.91 -11.04
C GLN A 77 7.27 2.88 -11.88
N ALA A 78 6.92 1.73 -12.46
CA ALA A 78 5.71 1.56 -13.27
C ALA A 78 4.43 1.79 -12.44
N ILE A 79 4.35 1.23 -11.24
CA ILE A 79 3.19 1.41 -10.34
C ILE A 79 3.08 2.86 -9.87
N SER A 80 4.22 3.49 -9.54
CA SER A 80 4.28 4.91 -9.17
C SER A 80 3.76 5.80 -10.31
N ALA A 81 4.21 5.54 -11.54
CA ALA A 81 3.78 6.24 -12.74
C ALA A 81 2.28 6.04 -13.04
N ALA A 82 1.80 4.81 -12.99
CA ALA A 82 0.39 4.47 -13.24
C ALA A 82 -0.55 5.19 -12.27
N LEU A 83 -0.15 5.31 -11.00
CA LEU A 83 -0.95 5.98 -9.97
C LEU A 83 -0.77 7.50 -9.96
N ALA A 84 0.27 8.06 -10.57
CA ALA A 84 0.49 9.50 -10.63
C ALA A 84 -0.72 10.22 -11.25
N GLY A 85 -1.36 11.11 -10.48
CA GLY A 85 -2.57 11.84 -10.89
C GLY A 85 -3.80 10.97 -11.17
N TYR A 86 -3.75 9.66 -10.90
CA TYR A 86 -4.84 8.74 -11.25
C TYR A 86 -6.10 9.00 -10.42
N THR A 87 -7.25 9.05 -11.09
CA THR A 87 -8.55 9.30 -10.50
C THR A 87 -9.45 8.09 -10.65
N PHE A 88 -10.02 7.63 -9.55
CA PHE A 88 -10.93 6.48 -9.57
C PHE A 88 -12.32 6.89 -10.04
N ASN A 89 -12.88 6.11 -10.95
CA ASN A 89 -14.33 6.16 -11.19
C ASN A 89 -15.10 5.68 -9.93
N ALA A 90 -16.41 5.93 -9.89
CA ALA A 90 -17.23 5.64 -8.71
C ALA A 90 -17.23 4.16 -8.32
N GLU A 91 -17.22 3.27 -9.31
CA GLU A 91 -17.27 1.82 -9.13
C GLU A 91 -15.93 1.28 -8.57
N THR A 92 -14.81 1.66 -9.18
CA THR A 92 -13.47 1.31 -8.70
C THR A 92 -13.25 1.86 -7.29
N ARG A 93 -13.69 3.09 -7.01
CA ARG A 93 -13.63 3.69 -5.68
C ARG A 93 -14.41 2.87 -4.65
N ALA A 94 -15.66 2.51 -4.95
CA ALA A 94 -16.48 1.69 -4.05
C ALA A 94 -15.85 0.29 -3.81
N SER A 95 -15.32 -0.32 -4.87
CA SER A 95 -14.61 -1.60 -4.79
C SER A 95 -13.34 -1.53 -3.93
N LEU A 96 -12.55 -0.46 -4.06
CA LEU A 96 -11.36 -0.20 -3.24
C LEU A 96 -11.73 -0.02 -1.77
N LEU A 97 -12.77 0.76 -1.46
CA LEU A 97 -13.23 0.97 -0.10
C LEU A 97 -13.72 -0.35 0.52
N SER A 98 -14.55 -1.11 -0.19
CA SER A 98 -15.00 -2.45 0.25
C SER A 98 -13.84 -3.42 0.49
N PHE A 99 -12.79 -3.34 -0.34
CA PHE A 99 -11.58 -4.13 -0.15
C PHE A 99 -10.82 -3.71 1.12
N VAL A 100 -10.66 -2.40 1.36
CA VAL A 100 -10.04 -1.86 2.57
C VAL A 100 -10.77 -2.30 3.84
N MET A 101 -12.10 -2.36 3.79
CA MET A 101 -12.93 -2.84 4.91
C MET A 101 -12.69 -4.31 5.25
N ARG A 102 -12.16 -5.11 4.32
CA ARG A 102 -11.88 -6.54 4.52
C ARG A 102 -10.42 -6.82 4.89
N LEU A 103 -9.53 -5.83 4.81
CA LEU A 103 -8.13 -6.04 5.14
C LEU A 103 -7.96 -6.27 6.66
N PRO A 104 -7.21 -7.30 7.07
CA PRO A 104 -6.85 -7.49 8.46
C PRO A 104 -5.91 -6.36 8.91
N PRO A 105 -5.64 -6.22 10.23
CA PRO A 105 -4.56 -5.38 10.71
C PRO A 105 -3.22 -5.69 10.01
N LEU A 106 -2.47 -4.65 9.67
CA LEU A 106 -1.31 -4.70 8.79
C LEU A 106 -0.03 -4.23 9.48
N VAL A 107 1.09 -4.79 9.04
CA VAL A 107 2.44 -4.24 9.19
C VAL A 107 2.76 -3.40 7.96
N VAL A 108 3.44 -2.27 8.16
CA VAL A 108 3.94 -1.42 7.08
C VAL A 108 5.46 -1.49 7.03
N ARG A 109 6.02 -1.81 5.86
CA ARG A 109 7.46 -1.79 5.59
C ARG A 109 7.83 -0.47 4.93
N LEU A 110 8.88 0.18 5.43
CA LEU A 110 9.42 1.38 4.81
C LEU A 110 10.22 1.01 3.55
N TYR A 111 9.85 1.64 2.46
CA TYR A 111 10.52 1.58 1.16
C TYR A 111 10.69 2.99 0.60
N PRO A 112 11.83 3.32 -0.03
CA PRO A 112 12.15 4.68 -0.47
C PRO A 112 11.41 5.06 -1.77
N MET A 113 10.07 5.15 -1.72
CA MET A 113 9.18 5.44 -2.86
C MET A 113 9.53 6.76 -3.58
N GLN A 114 10.11 7.72 -2.87
CA GLN A 114 10.61 8.99 -3.43
C GLN A 114 11.65 8.79 -4.57
N ARG A 115 12.41 7.68 -4.56
CA ARG A 115 13.38 7.36 -5.63
C ARG A 115 12.69 7.04 -6.96
N TYR A 116 11.40 6.74 -6.93
CA TYR A 116 10.59 6.35 -8.08
C TYR A 116 9.54 7.41 -8.41
N ALA A 117 9.77 8.67 -8.03
CA ALA A 117 8.91 9.81 -8.30
C ALA A 117 7.44 9.63 -7.82
N PHE A 118 7.23 8.90 -6.72
CA PHE A 118 5.90 8.67 -6.17
C PHE A 118 5.30 9.99 -5.66
N GLN A 119 4.28 10.49 -6.35
CA GLN A 119 3.70 11.81 -6.09
C GLN A 119 3.08 11.94 -4.69
N ASP A 120 2.43 10.88 -4.20
CA ASP A 120 1.72 10.88 -2.91
C ASP A 120 2.63 10.49 -1.72
N ASN A 121 3.94 10.77 -1.81
CA ASN A 121 4.93 10.36 -0.81
C ASN A 121 4.63 10.91 0.60
N SER A 122 4.09 12.12 0.72
CA SER A 122 3.72 12.71 2.01
C SER A 122 2.63 11.90 2.72
N ALA A 123 1.60 11.46 2.00
CA ALA A 123 0.53 10.62 2.53
C ALA A 123 1.04 9.21 2.87
N TYR A 124 1.95 8.66 2.06
CA TYR A 124 2.65 7.42 2.37
C TYR A 124 3.47 7.50 3.67
N MET A 125 4.23 8.58 3.86
CA MET A 125 4.99 8.80 5.11
C MET A 125 4.06 8.94 6.32
N LYS A 126 2.91 9.63 6.19
CA LYS A 126 1.89 9.68 7.25
C LYS A 126 1.36 8.28 7.60
N MET A 127 1.09 7.44 6.60
CA MET A 127 0.67 6.05 6.83
C MET A 127 1.72 5.27 7.64
N HIS A 128 3.00 5.42 7.27
CA HIS A 128 4.10 4.77 7.97
C HIS A 128 4.26 5.30 9.41
N MET A 129 4.17 6.62 9.63
CA MET A 129 4.21 7.21 10.96
C MET A 129 3.08 6.68 11.85
N MET A 130 1.87 6.53 11.30
CA MET A 130 0.74 5.97 12.02
C MET A 130 0.98 4.51 12.44
N TYR A 131 1.64 3.72 11.59
CA TYR A 131 2.08 2.38 11.96
C TYR A 131 3.16 2.42 13.07
N GLN A 132 4.16 3.31 12.97
CA GLN A 132 5.21 3.43 13.99
C GLN A 132 4.67 3.82 15.37
N GLN A 133 3.68 4.71 15.42
CA GLN A 133 3.06 5.17 16.67
C GLN A 133 2.19 4.07 17.31
N ASN A 134 1.43 3.34 16.50
CA ASN A 134 0.43 2.39 17.01
C ASN A 134 0.93 0.93 17.06
N GLY A 135 2.05 0.62 16.40
CA GLY A 135 2.57 -0.74 16.21
C GLY A 135 1.74 -1.62 15.26
N VAL A 136 0.61 -1.12 14.77
CA VAL A 136 -0.30 -1.80 13.85
C VAL A 136 -1.05 -0.79 13.01
N LEU A 137 -1.25 -1.10 11.72
CA LEU A 137 -2.04 -0.28 10.81
C LEU A 137 -3.38 -0.96 10.53
N ARG A 138 -4.50 -0.27 10.81
CA ARG A 138 -5.79 -0.62 10.21
C ARG A 138 -6.03 0.32 9.04
N MET A 139 -6.13 -0.24 7.83
CA MET A 139 -6.26 0.57 6.62
C MET A 139 -7.56 1.40 6.62
N GLN A 140 -8.62 0.88 7.22
CA GLN A 140 -9.89 1.59 7.41
C GLN A 140 -9.70 2.91 8.16
N ASN A 141 -8.98 2.89 9.29
CA ASN A 141 -8.69 4.08 10.08
C ASN A 141 -7.83 5.08 9.30
N TYR A 142 -6.92 4.60 8.46
CA TYR A 142 -6.12 5.46 7.60
C TYR A 142 -6.97 6.19 6.57
N ILE A 143 -7.88 5.48 5.90
CA ILE A 143 -8.78 6.09 4.92
C ILE A 143 -9.80 7.02 5.60
N SER A 144 -10.37 6.63 6.74
CA SER A 144 -11.40 7.41 7.45
C SER A 144 -10.89 8.74 8.03
N GLN A 145 -9.57 8.92 8.13
CA GLN A 145 -8.94 10.19 8.49
C GLN A 145 -8.82 11.16 7.31
N SER A 146 -9.43 10.85 6.16
CA SER A 146 -9.47 11.77 5.02
C SER A 146 -10.30 13.00 5.33
N GLU A 147 -9.76 14.19 5.08
CA GLU A 147 -10.47 15.46 5.33
C GLU A 147 -11.54 15.76 4.25
N ASN A 148 -11.32 15.27 3.04
CA ASN A 148 -12.19 15.50 1.88
C ASN A 148 -11.98 14.39 0.83
N SER A 149 -12.78 14.43 -0.24
CA SER A 149 -12.73 13.44 -1.33
C SER A 149 -11.36 13.36 -2.01
N ARG A 150 -10.66 14.49 -2.16
CA ARG A 150 -9.32 14.51 -2.77
C ARG A 150 -8.28 13.81 -1.89
N ASP A 151 -8.31 14.04 -0.58
CA ASP A 151 -7.42 13.34 0.37
C ASP A 151 -7.75 11.84 0.42
N GLU A 152 -9.02 11.47 0.35
CA GLU A 152 -9.43 10.06 0.27
C GLU A 152 -8.82 9.38 -0.97
N MET A 153 -8.89 10.03 -2.15
CA MET A 153 -8.30 9.50 -3.39
C MET A 153 -6.77 9.35 -3.26
N ILE A 154 -6.09 10.32 -2.69
CA ILE A 154 -4.64 10.25 -2.42
C ILE A 154 -4.33 9.01 -1.55
N ARG A 155 -5.08 8.83 -0.45
CA ARG A 155 -4.87 7.71 0.47
C ARG A 155 -5.20 6.36 -0.17
N LEU A 156 -6.20 6.29 -1.04
CA LEU A 156 -6.53 5.09 -1.81
C LEU A 156 -5.40 4.74 -2.80
N ARG A 157 -4.78 5.73 -3.45
CA ARG A 157 -3.59 5.49 -4.30
C ARG A 157 -2.40 4.99 -3.49
N VAL A 158 -2.12 5.57 -2.32
CA VAL A 158 -1.09 5.08 -1.39
C VAL A 158 -1.38 3.63 -0.98
N MET A 159 -2.64 3.33 -0.65
CA MET A 159 -3.07 1.97 -0.30
C MET A 159 -2.82 1.00 -1.44
N MET A 160 -3.20 1.34 -2.68
CA MET A 160 -2.94 0.51 -3.86
C MET A 160 -1.45 0.29 -4.09
N ALA A 161 -0.64 1.36 -4.11
CA ALA A 161 0.80 1.27 -4.34
C ALA A 161 1.46 0.34 -3.32
N THR A 162 1.19 0.56 -2.04
CA THR A 162 1.80 -0.22 -0.96
C THR A 162 1.25 -1.65 -0.89
N TYR A 163 0.00 -1.87 -1.29
CA TYR A 163 -0.57 -3.21 -1.43
C TYR A 163 0.09 -4.00 -2.57
N ILE A 164 0.11 -3.42 -3.78
CA ILE A 164 0.65 -4.07 -4.98
C ILE A 164 2.14 -4.40 -4.79
N LEU A 165 2.91 -3.46 -4.25
CA LEU A 165 4.35 -3.62 -4.04
C LEU A 165 4.72 -4.50 -2.82
N GLY A 166 3.73 -5.05 -2.11
CA GLY A 166 3.98 -5.92 -0.96
C GLY A 166 4.53 -5.19 0.28
N LEU A 167 4.39 -3.86 0.34
CA LEU A 167 4.91 -3.03 1.44
C LEU A 167 4.02 -3.09 2.68
N ILE A 168 2.74 -3.42 2.51
CA ILE A 168 1.85 -3.77 3.61
C ILE A 168 1.59 -5.28 3.63
N ALA A 169 1.55 -5.90 4.80
CA ALA A 169 1.26 -7.33 4.95
C ALA A 169 0.41 -7.59 6.21
N PRO A 170 -0.44 -8.62 6.22
CA PRO A 170 -1.18 -9.01 7.42
C PRO A 170 -0.25 -9.23 8.61
N LEU A 171 -0.67 -8.77 9.78
CA LEU A 171 0.04 -8.99 11.02
C LEU A 171 -0.08 -10.48 11.40
N ASN A 172 1.04 -11.16 11.67
CA ASN A 172 1.02 -12.57 12.08
C ASN A 172 0.13 -12.76 13.32
N SER A 173 -0.62 -13.86 13.39
CA SER A 173 -1.60 -14.15 14.47
C SER A 173 -0.98 -14.10 15.88
N SER A 174 0.30 -14.45 16.03
CA SER A 174 1.05 -14.33 17.29
C SER A 174 1.37 -12.88 17.70
N ALA A 175 1.52 -11.97 16.73
CA ALA A 175 1.70 -10.54 16.98
C ALA A 175 0.35 -9.82 17.19
N GLN A 176 -0.73 -10.35 16.62
CA GLN A 176 -2.09 -9.80 16.72
C GLN A 176 -2.66 -9.88 18.14
N GLN A 177 -2.38 -10.98 18.86
CA GLN A 177 -2.72 -11.11 20.28
C GLN A 177 -1.98 -10.11 21.17
N LYS A 178 -0.73 -9.76 20.83
CA LYS A 178 0.05 -8.76 21.57
C LYS A 178 -0.49 -7.34 21.34
N SER A 179 -0.84 -6.96 20.12
CA SER A 179 -1.41 -5.63 19.85
C SER A 179 -2.77 -5.42 20.51
N ILE A 180 -3.61 -6.46 20.56
CA ILE A 180 -4.91 -6.41 21.27
C ILE A 180 -4.69 -6.23 22.79
N ARG A 181 -3.72 -6.95 23.38
CA ARG A 181 -3.33 -6.76 24.78
C ARG A 181 -2.80 -5.35 25.06
N THR A 182 -1.95 -4.79 24.22
CA THR A 182 -1.39 -3.44 24.43
C THR A 182 -2.47 -2.35 24.28
N GLN A 183 -3.45 -2.53 23.38
CA GLN A 183 -4.59 -1.60 23.26
C GLN A 183 -5.53 -1.67 24.47
N GLN A 184 -5.79 -2.86 25.03
CA GLN A 184 -6.58 -3.02 26.26
C GLN A 184 -5.87 -2.48 27.51
N ILE A 185 -4.54 -2.61 27.59
CA ILE A 185 -3.75 -2.06 28.71
C ILE A 185 -3.74 -0.53 28.67
N ASN A 186 -3.75 0.09 27.49
CA ASN A 186 -3.80 1.54 27.35
C ASN A 186 -5.21 2.11 27.61
N THR A 187 -6.28 1.43 27.21
CA THR A 187 -7.65 1.88 27.53
C THR A 187 -8.02 1.70 29.01
N GLN A 188 -7.44 0.72 29.71
CA GLN A 188 -7.62 0.58 31.18
C GLN A 188 -6.66 1.45 32.00
N ARG A 189 -5.64 2.07 31.40
CA ARG A 189 -4.70 2.95 32.12
C ARG A 189 -5.20 4.38 32.29
N ASP A 190 -6.13 4.84 31.45
CA ASP A 190 -6.66 6.20 31.55
C ASP A 190 -7.68 6.39 32.68
N GLU A 191 -8.22 5.31 33.27
CA GLU A 191 -9.14 5.43 34.42
C GLU A 191 -8.50 5.17 35.79
N LYS A 192 -7.27 4.65 35.85
CA LYS A 192 -6.59 4.37 37.13
C LYS A 192 -5.09 4.62 37.07
N LYS A 193 -4.66 5.88 37.29
CA LYS A 193 -3.53 6.25 38.19
C LYS A 193 -3.26 7.76 38.21
N LYS A 194 -4.01 8.47 39.05
CA LYS A 194 -3.44 9.56 39.86
C LYS A 194 -2.65 8.92 41.02
N SER A 195 -1.40 8.52 40.79
CA SER A 195 -0.40 8.49 41.87
C SER A 195 1.01 8.49 41.27
N GLY A 196 1.80 9.45 41.75
CA GLY A 196 3.02 9.92 41.10
C GLY A 196 4.13 8.87 41.03
N LYS A 197 4.72 8.76 39.85
CA LYS A 197 6.16 8.51 39.68
C LYS A 197 6.66 9.44 38.58
N VAL A 198 7.36 10.49 39.00
CA VAL A 198 8.04 11.44 38.10
C VAL A 198 9.12 10.67 37.34
N SER A 199 8.98 10.59 36.02
CA SER A 199 9.93 9.97 35.10
C SER A 199 11.31 10.62 35.22
N ILE A 200 12.37 9.82 35.07
CA ILE A 200 13.80 10.24 35.13
C ILE A 200 14.08 11.40 34.15
N LEU A 201 13.38 11.44 33.01
CA LEU A 201 13.47 12.54 32.04
C LEU A 201 13.00 13.88 32.62
N THR A 202 11.92 13.88 33.41
CA THR A 202 11.44 15.08 34.11
C THR A 202 12.43 15.58 35.16
N ARG A 203 13.17 14.68 35.83
CA ARG A 203 14.24 15.07 36.76
C ARG A 203 15.42 15.71 36.04
N LEU A 204 15.77 15.21 34.85
CA LEU A 204 16.82 15.79 34.01
C LEU A 204 16.43 17.18 33.49
N ILE A 205 15.20 17.34 33.01
CA ILE A 205 14.71 18.64 32.50
C ILE A 205 14.66 19.70 33.60
N ASN A 206 14.19 19.34 34.81
CA ASN A 206 14.15 20.28 35.94
C ASN A 206 15.55 20.64 36.46
N ARG A 207 16.55 19.77 36.26
CA ARG A 207 17.95 20.05 36.62
C ARG A 207 18.63 21.01 35.63
N ILE A 208 18.24 20.98 34.36
CA ILE A 208 18.78 21.87 33.32
C ILE A 208 18.12 23.26 33.38
N ARG A 209 16.85 23.36 33.77
CA ARG A 209 16.14 24.65 33.94
C ARG A 209 16.42 25.37 35.26
N GLY A 210 17.22 24.78 36.15
CA GLY A 210 17.61 25.34 37.45
C GLY A 210 19.04 25.89 37.49
N LEU A 211 19.57 26.32 36.34
CA LEU A 211 20.78 27.14 36.20
C LEU A 211 20.41 28.42 35.44
#